data_AF-A0ABD0N404-F1
#
_entry.id   AF-A0ABD0N404-F1
#
_cell.length_a   1.000
_cell.length_b   1.000
_cell.length_c   1.000
_cell.angle_alpha   90.00
_cell.angle_beta   90.00
_cell.angle_gamma   90.00
#
_symmetry.space_group_name_H-M   'P 1'
#
loop_
_entity.id
_entity.type
_entity.pdbx_description
1 polymer ?
#
loop_
_entity_poly.entity_id
_entity_poly.type
_entity_poly.pdbx_seq_one_letter_code
_entity_poly.pdbx_strand_id
1 'polypeptide(L)'
;TSACDIVQLSAVSGDRTFNVYLLPRCTMTDGASRVTGLTVDGPDLLFKRRPVQTVPHSRALSDFISFLKTFNRPFLVGHNSKRFDWPILTRVLNQFDLLEEFEGVVTGCVDTLGLSREMFRLPKYSQPFLVQHFLQESYGAHDATEDVRTLQKLYRVWQPSENLVKKHKIIP
;
A
#
# COMPACT_ATOMS: atom_id res chain seq x y z
N THR A 1 -9.72 9.85 7.15
CA THR A 1 -8.80 9.83 5.98
C THR A 1 -8.76 11.15 5.23
N SER A 2 -9.75 12.05 5.38
CA SER A 2 -9.80 13.35 4.67
C SER A 2 -8.66 14.32 5.00
N ALA A 3 -8.03 14.18 6.18
CA ALA A 3 -6.90 14.99 6.63
C ALA A 3 -5.55 14.23 6.62
N CYS A 4 -5.48 13.03 6.03
CA CYS A 4 -4.24 12.24 5.95
C CYS A 4 -3.52 12.53 4.62
N ASP A 5 -2.21 12.31 4.56
CA ASP A 5 -1.45 12.36 3.31
C ASP A 5 -0.55 11.14 3.15
N ILE A 6 -0.05 10.92 1.94
CA ILE A 6 0.86 9.81 1.64
C ILE A 6 2.28 10.26 2.00
N VAL A 7 2.97 9.50 2.85
CA VAL A 7 4.38 9.76 3.24
C VAL A 7 5.35 8.73 2.68
N GLN A 8 4.85 7.55 2.31
CA GLN A 8 5.58 6.50 1.62
C GLN A 8 4.59 5.78 0.69
N LEU A 9 4.99 5.54 -0.55
CA LEU A 9 4.21 4.79 -1.53
C LEU A 9 5.06 3.64 -2.07
N SER A 10 4.58 2.42 -1.89
CA SER A 10 5.30 1.21 -2.30
C SER A 10 4.39 0.23 -3.02
N ALA A 11 4.96 -0.51 -3.97
CA ALA A 11 4.31 -1.65 -4.62
C ALA A 11 5.35 -2.68 -5.06
N VAL A 12 4.95 -3.95 -5.12
CA VAL A 12 5.80 -5.04 -5.59
C VAL A 12 5.05 -5.94 -6.56
N SER A 13 5.78 -6.49 -7.52
CA SER A 13 5.30 -7.57 -8.37
C SER A 13 6.49 -8.38 -8.87
N GLY A 14 6.54 -9.65 -8.48
CA GLY A 14 7.71 -10.50 -8.73
C GLY A 14 8.89 -10.04 -7.89
N ASP A 15 9.97 -9.71 -8.58
CA ASP A 15 11.22 -9.12 -8.12
C ASP A 15 11.23 -7.58 -8.22
N ARG A 16 10.31 -6.99 -9.01
CA ARG A 16 10.24 -5.55 -9.22
C ARG A 16 9.60 -4.86 -8.00
N THR A 17 10.24 -3.79 -7.55
CA THR A 17 9.80 -2.97 -6.42
C THR A 17 9.74 -1.50 -6.83
N PHE A 18 8.63 -0.85 -6.51
CA PHE A 18 8.50 0.60 -6.48
C PHE A 18 8.45 1.04 -5.02
N ASN A 19 9.24 2.04 -4.64
CA ASN A 19 9.17 2.67 -3.33
C ASN A 19 9.68 4.10 -3.41
N VAL A 20 8.86 5.05 -2.94
CA VAL A 20 9.24 6.46 -2.82
C VAL A 20 8.72 7.02 -1.50
N TYR A 21 9.43 8.01 -0.97
CA TYR A 21 8.99 8.81 0.17
C TYR A 21 8.50 10.18 -0.32
N LEU A 22 7.53 10.75 0.38
CA LEU A 22 6.94 12.04 0.08
C LEU A 22 6.91 12.89 1.36
N LEU A 23 7.22 14.18 1.23
CA LEU A 23 6.98 15.12 2.32
C LEU A 23 5.47 15.35 2.45
N PRO A 24 4.82 15.11 3.60
CA PRO A 24 3.38 15.29 3.74
C PRO A 24 3.00 16.76 3.60
N ARG A 25 1.84 17.05 2.99
CA ARG A 25 1.27 18.41 2.87
C ARG A 25 0.48 18.83 4.12
N CYS A 26 0.39 17.96 5.11
CA CYS A 26 -0.29 18.21 6.38
C CYS A 26 0.62 17.85 7.55
N THR A 27 0.32 18.41 8.73
CA THR A 27 1.06 18.11 9.95
C THR A 27 1.02 16.62 10.26
N MET A 28 2.19 16.05 10.49
CA MET A 28 2.33 14.66 10.89
C MET A 28 2.01 14.51 12.38
N THR A 29 1.06 13.63 12.72
CA THR A 29 0.65 13.41 14.10
C THR A 29 1.60 12.47 14.84
N ASP A 30 1.73 12.63 16.16
CA ASP A 30 2.54 11.73 16.99
C ASP A 30 2.15 10.25 16.86
N GLY A 31 0.84 9.99 16.65
CA GLY A 31 0.33 8.64 16.39
C GLY A 31 0.87 8.07 15.07
N ALA A 32 0.83 8.85 13.99
CA ALA A 32 1.38 8.43 12.70
C ALA A 32 2.90 8.19 12.82
N SER A 33 3.63 9.11 13.45
CA SER A 33 5.08 8.98 13.67
C SER A 33 5.47 7.74 14.43
N ARG A 34 4.71 7.40 15.48
CA ARG A 34 4.97 6.21 16.30
C ARG A 34 4.74 4.90 15.52
N VAL A 35 3.71 4.88 14.68
CA VAL A 35 3.35 3.69 13.90
C VAL A 35 4.34 3.47 12.76
N THR A 36 4.61 4.49 11.94
CA THR A 36 5.44 4.35 10.74
C THR A 36 6.93 4.49 11.01
N GLY A 37 7.31 5.10 12.14
CA GLY A 37 8.69 5.49 12.40
C GLY A 37 9.19 6.63 11.52
N LEU A 38 8.30 7.28 10.75
CA LEU A 38 8.61 8.49 10.00
C LEU A 38 8.43 9.72 10.90
N THR A 39 9.17 10.80 10.66
CA THR A 39 9.00 12.11 11.31
C THR A 39 9.39 13.21 10.33
N VAL A 40 8.78 14.39 10.47
CA VAL A 40 9.15 15.59 9.70
C VAL A 40 10.00 16.51 10.59
N ASP A 41 11.16 16.93 10.09
CA ASP A 41 12.04 17.92 10.73
C ASP A 41 12.39 19.02 9.72
N GLY A 42 11.77 20.18 9.87
CA GLY A 42 11.88 21.26 8.88
C GLY A 42 11.46 20.81 7.48
N PRO A 43 12.35 20.90 6.46
CA PRO A 43 12.06 20.44 5.10
C PRO A 43 12.31 18.94 4.89
N ASP A 44 12.79 18.22 5.90
CA ASP A 44 13.26 16.85 5.75
C ASP A 44 12.27 15.82 6.33
N LEU A 45 12.15 14.68 5.64
CA LEU A 45 11.50 13.49 6.18
C LEU A 45 12.57 12.54 6.69
N LEU A 46 12.39 12.04 7.91
CA LEU A 46 13.29 11.09 8.54
C LEU A 46 12.56 9.77 8.75
N PHE A 47 13.20 8.66 8.37
CA PHE A 47 12.77 7.30 8.73
C PHE A 47 13.68 6.75 9.81
N LYS A 48 13.12 6.42 10.98
CA LYS A 48 13.86 5.92 12.14
C LYS A 48 15.07 6.81 12.47
N ARG A 49 14.84 8.13 12.49
CA ARG A 49 15.83 9.20 12.75
C ARG A 49 16.92 9.37 11.68
N ARG A 50 16.76 8.76 10.50
CA ARG A 50 17.68 8.95 9.37
C ARG A 50 16.96 9.69 8.25
N PRO A 51 17.54 10.75 7.68
CA PRO A 51 16.95 11.44 6.53
C PRO A 51 16.71 10.48 5.36
N VAL A 52 15.56 10.61 4.71
CA VAL A 52 15.22 9.89 3.48
C VAL A 52 14.98 10.89 2.35
N GLN A 53 15.39 10.52 1.14
CA GLN A 53 15.13 11.35 -0.03
C GLN A 53 13.64 11.32 -0.36
N THR A 54 13.04 12.51 -0.48
CA THR A 54 11.63 12.64 -0.85
C THR A 54 11.45 13.10 -2.29
N VAL A 55 10.32 12.72 -2.87
CA VAL A 55 9.89 13.10 -4.22
C VAL A 55 8.63 13.97 -4.13
N PRO A 56 8.47 15.01 -4.97
CA PRO A 56 7.22 15.77 -5.04
C PRO A 56 6.03 14.86 -5.36
N HIS A 57 4.87 15.15 -4.76
CA HIS A 57 3.66 14.33 -4.91
C HIS A 57 3.26 14.02 -6.36
N SER A 58 3.22 15.05 -7.22
CA SER A 58 2.88 14.86 -8.64
C SER A 58 3.81 13.86 -9.32
N ARG A 59 5.12 13.97 -9.08
CA ARG A 59 6.12 13.06 -9.62
C ARG A 59 6.00 11.66 -9.02
N ALA A 60 5.83 11.53 -7.71
CA ALA A 60 5.67 10.24 -7.04
C ALA A 60 4.46 9.46 -7.58
N LEU A 61 3.33 10.13 -7.81
CA LEU A 61 2.13 9.52 -8.38
C LEU A 61 2.31 9.16 -9.87
N SER A 62 2.91 10.04 -10.67
CA SER A 62 3.19 9.78 -12.09
C SER A 62 4.19 8.63 -12.28
N ASP A 63 5.25 8.58 -11.45
CA ASP A 63 6.24 7.51 -11.44
C ASP A 63 5.58 6.18 -10.99
N PHE A 64 4.64 6.22 -10.05
CA PHE A 64 3.86 5.05 -9.63
C PHE A 64 2.98 4.51 -10.78
N ILE A 65 2.24 5.37 -11.47
CA ILE A 65 1.44 4.97 -12.64
C ILE A 65 2.35 4.41 -13.74
N SER A 66 3.49 5.05 -13.99
CA SER A 66 4.49 4.59 -14.96
C SER A 66 5.03 3.20 -14.59
N PHE A 67 5.29 2.95 -13.30
CA PHE A 67 5.65 1.62 -12.81
C PHE A 67 4.53 0.60 -13.08
N LEU A 68 3.27 0.94 -12.81
CA LEU A 68 2.13 0.05 -13.10
C LEU A 68 2.01 -0.27 -14.60
N LYS A 69 2.25 0.71 -15.47
CA LYS A 69 2.25 0.54 -16.94
C LYS A 69 3.32 -0.42 -17.46
N THR A 70 4.35 -0.73 -16.66
CA THR A 70 5.34 -1.77 -17.02
C THR A 70 4.78 -3.19 -16.96
N PHE A 71 3.56 -3.38 -16.43
CA PHE A 71 2.88 -4.65 -16.36
C PHE A 71 1.70 -4.67 -17.34
N ASN A 72 1.46 -5.80 -17.99
CA ASN A 72 0.27 -5.96 -18.81
C ASN A 72 -0.96 -6.09 -17.89
N ARG A 73 -1.80 -5.05 -17.86
CA ARG A 73 -3.11 -5.06 -17.17
C ARG A 73 -3.01 -5.44 -15.67
N PRO A 74 -2.26 -4.69 -14.84
CA PRO A 74 -2.04 -5.02 -13.43
C PRO A 74 -3.34 -5.11 -12.63
N PHE A 75 -3.32 -5.96 -11.60
CA PHE A 75 -4.38 -6.09 -10.60
C PHE A 75 -3.79 -5.79 -9.23
N LEU A 76 -4.39 -4.87 -8.48
CA LEU A 76 -3.82 -4.40 -7.22
C LEU A 76 -4.29 -5.25 -6.03
N VAL A 77 -3.37 -5.56 -5.12
CA VAL A 77 -3.65 -6.31 -3.91
C VAL A 77 -3.23 -5.47 -2.72
N GLY A 78 -4.18 -5.18 -1.82
CA GLY A 78 -3.94 -4.44 -0.59
C GLY A 78 -4.45 -5.20 0.62
N HIS A 79 -4.07 -4.79 1.82
CA HIS A 79 -4.56 -5.39 3.07
C HIS A 79 -5.19 -4.32 3.95
N ASN A 80 -6.50 -4.47 4.21
CA ASN A 80 -7.32 -3.45 4.87
C ASN A 80 -7.33 -2.10 4.12
N SER A 81 -6.98 -2.13 2.83
CA SER A 81 -6.79 -0.95 2.00
C SER A 81 -8.09 -0.29 1.58
N LYS A 82 -9.21 -1.03 1.55
CA LYS A 82 -10.53 -0.46 1.25
C LYS A 82 -10.93 0.60 2.27
N ARG A 83 -10.50 0.45 3.52
CA ARG A 83 -10.85 1.37 4.61
C ARG A 83 -9.88 2.55 4.74
N PHE A 84 -8.67 2.44 4.22
CA PHE A 84 -7.61 3.40 4.49
C PHE A 84 -6.82 3.80 3.25
N ASP A 85 -6.02 2.88 2.69
CA ASP A 85 -5.07 3.22 1.62
C ASP A 85 -5.76 3.72 0.35
N TRP A 86 -6.78 3.02 -0.15
CA TRP A 86 -7.43 3.40 -1.40
C TRP A 86 -8.19 4.73 -1.32
N PRO A 87 -9.01 5.01 -0.28
CA PRO A 87 -9.61 6.34 -0.14
C PRO A 87 -8.59 7.49 -0.12
N ILE A 88 -7.39 7.26 0.42
CA ILE A 88 -6.31 8.25 0.42
C ILE A 88 -5.69 8.34 -0.98
N LEU A 89 -5.32 7.22 -1.59
CA LEU A 89 -4.72 7.16 -2.93
C LEU A 89 -5.62 7.81 -4.00
N THR A 90 -6.90 7.41 -4.08
CA THR A 90 -7.88 7.97 -5.02
C THR A 90 -8.02 9.48 -4.85
N ARG A 91 -8.12 9.96 -3.60
CA ARG A 91 -8.20 11.40 -3.33
C ARG A 91 -6.94 12.14 -3.76
N VAL A 92 -5.76 11.62 -3.44
CA VAL A 92 -4.50 12.29 -3.79
C VAL A 92 -4.28 12.26 -5.30
N LEU A 93 -4.57 11.15 -6.00
CA LEU A 93 -4.56 11.08 -7.46
C LEU A 93 -5.50 12.12 -8.09
N ASN A 94 -6.72 12.25 -7.56
CA ASN A 94 -7.69 13.23 -8.06
C ASN A 94 -7.22 14.69 -7.85
N GLN A 95 -6.50 14.99 -6.77
CA GLN A 95 -5.94 16.32 -6.53
C GLN A 95 -4.82 16.72 -7.51
N PHE A 96 -4.24 15.74 -8.22
CA PHE A 96 -3.19 15.94 -9.21
C PHE A 96 -3.65 15.61 -10.63
N ASP A 97 -4.97 15.45 -10.85
CA ASP A 97 -5.56 15.11 -12.16
C ASP A 97 -5.02 13.80 -12.77
N LEU A 98 -4.63 12.84 -11.92
CA LEU A 98 -4.04 11.56 -12.32
C LEU A 98 -4.97 10.35 -12.09
N LEU A 99 -6.19 10.57 -11.58
CA LEU A 99 -7.10 9.48 -11.22
C LEU A 99 -7.57 8.69 -12.45
N GLU A 100 -8.02 9.36 -13.51
CA GLU A 100 -8.49 8.71 -14.74
C GLU A 100 -7.37 7.88 -15.40
N GLU A 101 -6.15 8.42 -15.44
CA GLU A 101 -5.00 7.70 -15.97
C GLU A 101 -4.71 6.43 -15.15
N PHE A 102 -4.75 6.53 -13.83
CA PHE A 102 -4.57 5.39 -12.93
C PHE A 102 -5.64 4.33 -13.13
N GLU A 103 -6.92 4.72 -13.16
CA GLU A 103 -8.07 3.83 -13.38
C GLU A 103 -7.98 3.12 -14.74
N GLY A 104 -7.48 3.81 -15.77
CA GLY A 104 -7.25 3.23 -17.10
C GLY A 104 -6.13 2.19 -17.15
N VAL A 105 -5.19 2.21 -16.19
CA VAL A 105 -4.05 1.27 -16.13
C VAL A 105 -4.41 -0.01 -15.37
N VAL A 106 -5.17 0.09 -14.28
CA VAL A 106 -5.47 -1.04 -13.39
C VAL A 106 -6.73 -1.78 -13.82
N THR A 107 -6.74 -3.12 -13.71
CA THR A 107 -7.93 -3.92 -14.04
C THR A 107 -8.89 -4.11 -12.88
N GLY A 108 -8.48 -3.68 -11.69
CA GLY A 108 -9.21 -3.81 -10.44
C GLY A 108 -8.27 -4.00 -9.26
N CYS A 109 -8.86 -4.12 -8.09
CA CYS A 109 -8.16 -4.34 -6.84
C CYS A 109 -8.90 -5.33 -5.93
N VAL A 110 -8.19 -5.89 -4.94
CA VAL A 110 -8.78 -6.71 -3.88
C VAL A 110 -8.24 -6.33 -2.50
N ASP A 111 -9.13 -6.29 -1.52
CA ASP A 111 -8.77 -6.12 -0.12
C ASP A 111 -8.66 -7.48 0.55
N THR A 112 -7.43 -7.86 0.87
CA THR A 112 -7.11 -9.16 1.44
C THR A 112 -7.63 -9.36 2.86
N LEU A 113 -8.06 -8.31 3.57
CA LEU A 113 -8.69 -8.48 4.89
C LEU A 113 -10.05 -9.16 4.76
N GLY A 114 -10.88 -8.72 3.81
CA GLY A 114 -12.19 -9.34 3.54
C GLY A 114 -12.02 -10.75 2.97
N LEU A 115 -11.12 -10.88 2.00
CA LEU A 115 -10.83 -12.15 1.34
C LEU A 115 -10.28 -13.20 2.32
N SER A 116 -9.31 -12.86 3.18
CA SER A 116 -8.74 -13.81 4.15
C SER A 116 -9.74 -14.28 5.21
N ARG A 117 -10.70 -13.43 5.61
CA ARG A 117 -11.80 -13.82 6.52
C ARG A 117 -12.76 -14.84 5.94
N GLU A 118 -12.88 -14.89 4.62
CA GLU A 118 -13.68 -15.90 3.94
C GLU A 118 -12.89 -17.18 3.70
N MET A 119 -11.59 -17.07 3.45
CA MET A 119 -10.71 -18.23 3.24
C MET A 119 -10.45 -19.02 4.52
N PHE A 120 -10.32 -18.34 5.66
CA PHE A 120 -9.79 -18.93 6.87
C PHE A 120 -10.68 -18.64 8.08
N ARG A 121 -10.55 -19.48 9.13
CA ARG A 121 -11.16 -19.24 10.45
C ARG A 121 -10.05 -19.01 11.47
N LEU A 122 -9.67 -17.75 11.65
CA LEU A 122 -8.55 -17.33 12.51
C LEU A 122 -9.00 -16.38 13.62
N PRO A 123 -8.26 -16.33 14.75
CA PRO A 123 -8.57 -15.40 15.85
C PRO A 123 -8.26 -13.94 15.50
N LYS A 124 -7.36 -13.67 14.55
CA LYS A 124 -6.94 -12.34 14.11
C LYS A 124 -6.65 -12.34 12.61
N TYR A 125 -6.72 -11.15 12.02
CA TYR A 125 -6.48 -10.94 10.59
C TYR A 125 -5.64 -9.69 10.32
N SER A 126 -4.88 -9.21 11.30
CA SER A 126 -3.88 -8.18 11.02
C SER A 126 -2.75 -8.79 10.19
N GLN A 127 -2.19 -8.04 9.24
CA GLN A 127 -1.10 -8.54 8.41
C GLN A 127 0.07 -9.12 9.22
N PRO A 128 0.57 -8.50 10.31
CA PRO A 128 1.62 -9.10 11.14
C PRO A 128 1.24 -10.46 11.71
N PHE A 129 0.00 -10.62 12.18
CA PHE A 129 -0.47 -11.92 12.66
C PHE A 129 -0.52 -12.95 11.52
N LEU A 130 -1.01 -12.55 10.35
CA LEU A 130 -1.11 -13.44 9.19
C LEU A 130 0.26 -13.87 8.67
N VAL A 131 1.24 -12.95 8.63
CA VAL A 131 2.63 -13.25 8.30
C VAL A 131 3.22 -14.25 9.28
N GLN A 132 3.07 -14.01 10.59
CA GLN A 132 3.54 -14.95 11.60
C GLN A 132 2.85 -16.32 11.47
N HIS A 133 1.53 -16.34 11.25
CA HIS A 133 0.75 -17.56 11.20
C HIS A 133 1.07 -18.43 9.98
N PHE A 134 1.14 -17.83 8.79
CA PHE A 134 1.30 -18.57 7.53
C PHE A 134 2.74 -18.70 7.06
N LEU A 135 3.59 -17.71 7.35
CA LEU A 135 4.98 -17.69 6.89
C LEU A 135 5.98 -18.04 7.99
N GLN A 136 5.55 -18.10 9.26
CA GLN A 136 6.45 -18.29 10.41
C GLN A 136 7.56 -17.23 10.48
N GLU A 137 7.27 -16.03 9.97
CA GLU A 137 8.19 -14.88 9.92
C GLU A 137 7.66 -13.75 10.82
N SER A 138 8.56 -12.86 11.25
CA SER A 138 8.22 -11.53 11.74
C SER A 138 8.87 -10.50 10.82
N TYR A 139 8.31 -9.29 10.76
CA TYR A 139 8.83 -8.25 9.88
C TYR A 139 8.62 -6.85 10.46
N GLY A 140 9.31 -5.86 9.89
CA GLY A 140 9.12 -4.45 10.22
C GLY A 140 7.80 -3.92 9.67
N ALA A 141 6.69 -4.28 10.31
CA ALA A 141 5.37 -3.74 9.96
C ALA A 141 5.37 -2.21 10.02
N HIS A 142 4.53 -1.59 9.19
CA HIS A 142 4.40 -0.13 9.05
C HIS A 142 5.57 0.56 8.32
N ASP A 143 6.47 -0.21 7.71
CA ASP A 143 7.22 0.22 6.53
C ASP A 143 6.48 -0.26 5.29
N ALA A 144 6.04 0.67 4.44
CA ALA A 144 5.19 0.33 3.30
C ALA A 144 5.85 -0.68 2.34
N THR A 145 7.19 -0.67 2.23
CA THR A 145 7.91 -1.63 1.38
C THR A 145 7.87 -3.04 1.97
N GLU A 146 8.07 -3.17 3.27
CA GLU A 146 8.03 -4.47 3.94
C GLU A 146 6.60 -5.02 4.02
N ASP A 147 5.61 -4.13 4.19
CA ASP A 147 4.19 -4.49 4.12
C ASP A 147 3.83 -5.08 2.75
N VAL A 148 4.19 -4.45 1.63
CA VAL A 148 3.84 -5.00 0.31
C VAL A 148 4.64 -6.27 -0.03
N ARG A 149 5.90 -6.39 0.40
CA ARG A 149 6.72 -7.60 0.20
C ARG A 149 6.12 -8.81 0.92
N THR A 150 5.75 -8.63 2.18
CA THR A 150 5.15 -9.72 2.98
C THR A 150 3.74 -10.05 2.51
N LEU A 151 2.96 -9.05 2.06
CA LEU A 151 1.65 -9.29 1.45
C LEU A 151 1.75 -10.11 0.16
N GLN A 152 2.76 -9.84 -0.69
CA GLN A 152 3.00 -10.66 -1.88
C GLN A 152 3.32 -12.12 -1.50
N LYS A 153 4.14 -12.35 -0.47
CA LYS A 153 4.42 -13.71 0.03
C LYS A 153 3.14 -14.39 0.52
N LEU A 154 2.33 -13.71 1.33
CA LEU A 154 1.05 -14.23 1.81
C LEU A 154 0.13 -14.61 0.66
N TYR A 155 -0.07 -13.72 -0.30
CA TYR A 155 -0.96 -13.96 -1.43
C TYR A 155 -0.53 -15.17 -2.27
N ARG A 156 0.79 -15.37 -2.44
CA ARG A 156 1.36 -16.55 -3.11
C ARG A 156 1.14 -17.85 -2.35
N VAL A 157 1.21 -17.83 -1.02
CA VAL A 157 0.95 -19.02 -0.17
C VAL A 157 -0.54 -19.33 -0.12
N TRP A 158 -1.39 -18.31 -0.03
CA TRP A 158 -2.84 -18.49 0.09
C TRP A 158 -3.50 -19.00 -1.18
N GLN A 159 -2.98 -18.61 -2.36
CA GLN A 159 -3.52 -18.97 -3.67
C GLN A 159 -5.05 -18.88 -3.73
N PRO A 160 -5.64 -17.69 -3.48
CA PRO A 160 -7.10 -17.54 -3.49
C PRO A 160 -7.68 -17.94 -4.84
N SER A 161 -8.80 -18.65 -4.82
CA SER A 161 -9.47 -19.08 -6.05
C SER A 161 -9.96 -17.86 -6.85
N GLU A 162 -9.95 -17.97 -8.18
CA GLU A 162 -10.41 -16.88 -9.04
C GLU A 162 -11.83 -16.43 -8.72
N ASN A 163 -12.72 -17.36 -8.37
CA ASN A 163 -14.10 -17.05 -8.01
C ASN A 163 -14.17 -16.19 -6.73
N LEU A 164 -13.32 -16.50 -5.75
CA LEU A 164 -13.24 -15.69 -4.53
C LEU A 164 -12.65 -14.31 -4.81
N VAL A 165 -11.59 -14.23 -5.62
CA VAL A 165 -11.00 -12.94 -6.03
C VAL A 165 -12.03 -12.11 -6.81
N LYS A 166 -12.78 -12.70 -7.74
CA LYS A 166 -13.86 -12.04 -8.50
C LYS A 166 -14.96 -11.52 -7.57
N LYS A 167 -15.35 -12.29 -6.55
CA LYS A 167 -16.34 -11.89 -5.54
C LYS A 167 -15.90 -10.68 -4.71
N HIS A 168 -14.62 -10.59 -4.38
CA HIS A 168 -14.05 -9.49 -3.58
C HIS A 168 -13.44 -8.36 -4.43
N LYS A 169 -13.49 -8.49 -5.76
CA LYS A 169 -12.95 -7.51 -6.70
C LYS A 169 -13.66 -6.18 -6.56
N ILE A 170 -12.88 -5.11 -6.52
CA ILE A 170 -13.33 -3.73 -6.54
C ILE A 170 -12.73 -3.06 -7.78
N ILE A 171 -13.48 -2.13 -8.36
CA ILE A 171 -12.97 -1.22 -9.38
C ILE A 171 -12.55 0.02 -8.59
N PRO A 172 -11.23 0.31 -8.51
CA PRO A 172 -10.71 1.42 -7.70
C PRO A 172 -11.11 2.78 -8.27
#